data_AF-A0A8C5U0W0-F1
#
_entry.id   AF-A0A8C5U0W0-F1
#
_cell.length_a   1.000
_cell.length_b   1.000
_cell.length_c   1.000
_cell.angle_alpha   90.00
_cell.angle_beta   90.00
_cell.angle_gamma   90.00
#
_symmetry.space_group_name_H-M   'P 1'
#
loop_
_entity.id
_entity.type
_entity.pdbx_description
1 polymer ?
#
loop_
_entity_poly.entity_id
_entity_poly.type
_entity_poly.pdbx_seq_one_letter_code
_entity_poly.pdbx_strand_id
1 'polypeptide(L)'
;CEECLDPCPQHLHTHLSASPPPGFQDVHSQVLLSFGLLVAFLGRYGPGSAAISILIIAFAIQWAVLTQGFLNFFLNGKISVGAQSMVSADFCTAAVLISMGAVLGRLNPVQTLLLALLEVILCTFNEYILLSLMGVRDSGHSLTIHTFGAYFGLMVSRILYQPHKDKRKREEWQDMGAQPDVFAVVGTIYLWIFWPSVTSASTAHGDAENWAVLNTYFTLSHAVVLHGTSSPDHVLLHQVLIQDATLAGMAVMGMAGEMLVTPFGALITGFLAGLISLLGFRFFTPVLYSRLKIHDACGVHNNHGLPGILGSLLGTLLTLLATADTYGDR
;
A
#
# COMPACT_ATOMS: atom_id res chain seq x y z
N CYS A 1 -41.43 45.10 -13.39
CA CYS A 1 -40.48 46.15 -12.98
C CYS A 1 -40.21 45.92 -11.51
N GLU A 2 -39.25 45.04 -11.22
CA GLU A 2 -37.83 45.34 -10.94
C GLU A 2 -37.67 45.25 -9.41
N GLU A 3 -36.72 44.54 -8.81
CA GLU A 3 -35.63 43.71 -9.30
C GLU A 3 -35.16 42.91 -8.07
N CYS A 4 -35.13 41.58 -8.16
CA CYS A 4 -34.38 40.75 -7.22
C CYS A 4 -32.90 40.82 -7.63
N LEU A 5 -32.10 41.56 -6.89
CA LEU A 5 -30.64 41.52 -7.00
C LEU A 5 -30.10 40.49 -6.01
N ASP A 6 -29.90 39.27 -6.49
CA ASP A 6 -29.07 38.27 -5.83
C ASP A 6 -27.62 38.77 -5.77
N PRO A 7 -26.95 38.73 -4.60
CA PRO A 7 -25.50 38.87 -4.57
C PRO A 7 -24.86 37.56 -5.05
N CYS A 8 -24.22 37.65 -6.23
CA CYS A 8 -23.33 36.65 -6.81
C CYS A 8 -22.33 36.09 -5.76
N PRO A 9 -22.12 34.76 -5.66
CA PRO A 9 -21.15 34.21 -4.72
C PRO A 9 -19.72 34.39 -5.24
N GLN A 10 -19.08 35.50 -4.87
CA GLN A 10 -17.65 35.77 -5.11
C GLN A 10 -16.70 34.98 -4.17
N HIS A 11 -17.00 33.73 -3.80
CA HIS A 11 -16.12 32.93 -2.95
C HIS A 11 -15.40 31.76 -3.65
N LEU A 12 -15.44 31.66 -4.97
CA LEU A 12 -14.73 30.60 -5.72
C LEU A 12 -13.43 31.05 -6.40
N HIS A 13 -12.69 32.01 -5.82
CA HIS A 13 -11.44 32.50 -6.41
C HIS A 13 -10.36 32.82 -5.37
N THR A 14 -9.98 31.86 -4.52
CA THR A 14 -8.71 31.93 -3.76
C THR A 14 -8.18 30.55 -3.41
N HIS A 15 -7.82 29.70 -4.39
CA HIS A 15 -7.00 28.50 -4.12
C HIS A 15 -6.06 28.09 -5.27
N LEU A 16 -5.76 29.00 -6.22
CA LEU A 16 -4.88 28.69 -7.37
C LEU A 16 -3.40 29.06 -7.19
N SER A 17 -2.96 29.37 -5.97
CA SER A 17 -1.53 29.53 -5.65
C SER A 17 -1.29 29.29 -4.16
N ALA A 18 -1.64 28.12 -3.66
CA ALA A 18 -1.01 27.62 -2.44
C ALA A 18 0.27 26.91 -2.87
N SER A 19 1.43 27.45 -2.47
CA SER A 19 2.65 26.65 -2.40
C SER A 19 2.33 25.34 -1.66
N PRO A 20 2.74 24.17 -2.15
CA PRO A 20 2.51 22.93 -1.42
C PRO A 20 3.06 23.10 0.00
N PRO A 21 2.37 22.61 1.04
CA PRO A 21 2.84 22.74 2.41
C PRO A 21 4.26 22.14 2.53
N PRO A 22 5.11 22.72 3.40
CA PRO A 22 6.43 22.15 3.66
C PRO A 22 6.25 20.70 4.14
N GLY A 23 6.78 19.74 3.38
CA GLY A 23 6.64 18.29 3.61
C GLY A 23 6.14 17.50 2.39
N PHE A 24 5.43 18.12 1.44
CA PHE A 24 4.84 17.36 0.32
C PHE A 24 5.87 16.94 -0.74
N GLN A 25 6.91 17.75 -1.00
CA GLN A 25 8.04 17.36 -1.85
C GLN A 25 8.88 16.23 -1.21
N ASP A 26 8.87 16.14 0.13
CA ASP A 26 9.55 15.09 0.86
C ASP A 26 8.78 13.77 0.74
N VAL A 27 7.45 13.79 0.66
CA VAL A 27 6.63 12.56 0.52
C VAL A 27 6.85 11.87 -0.81
N HIS A 28 6.83 12.60 -1.94
CA HIS A 28 7.10 11.98 -3.25
C HIS A 28 8.50 11.34 -3.29
N SER A 29 9.52 12.04 -2.78
CA SER A 29 10.89 11.51 -2.74
C SER A 29 11.03 10.34 -1.77
N GLN A 30 10.35 10.36 -0.62
CA GLN A 30 10.30 9.27 0.35
C GLN A 30 9.58 8.04 -0.22
N VAL A 31 8.46 8.22 -0.92
CA VAL A 31 7.69 7.15 -1.55
C VAL A 31 8.49 6.51 -2.69
N LEU A 32 9.08 7.33 -3.58
CA LEU A 32 9.89 6.86 -4.69
C LEU A 32 11.16 6.14 -4.20
N LEU A 33 11.82 6.66 -3.16
CA LEU A 33 12.99 6.03 -2.55
C LEU A 33 12.62 4.73 -1.82
N SER A 34 11.50 4.72 -1.11
CA SER A 34 11.03 3.55 -0.35
C SER A 34 10.57 2.42 -1.26
N PHE A 35 9.82 2.72 -2.34
CA PHE A 35 9.49 1.72 -3.36
C PHE A 35 10.72 1.31 -4.17
N GLY A 36 11.61 2.24 -4.53
CA GLY A 36 12.86 1.91 -5.23
C GLY A 36 13.77 0.94 -4.45
N LEU A 37 13.87 1.11 -3.13
CA LEU A 37 14.63 0.24 -2.25
C LEU A 37 13.89 -1.06 -1.90
N LEU A 38 12.56 -1.02 -1.72
CA LEU A 38 11.75 -2.24 -1.52
C LEU A 38 11.84 -3.15 -2.73
N VAL A 39 11.86 -2.63 -3.95
CA VAL A 39 11.92 -3.46 -5.15
C VAL A 39 13.35 -3.95 -5.45
N ALA A 40 14.38 -3.39 -4.80
CA ALA A 40 15.69 -4.01 -4.75
C ALA A 40 15.69 -5.38 -4.03
N PHE A 41 14.66 -5.70 -3.21
CA PHE A 41 14.36 -7.06 -2.70
C PHE A 41 14.02 -8.06 -3.82
N LEU A 42 13.45 -7.60 -4.94
CA LEU A 42 13.24 -8.47 -6.10
C LEU A 42 14.58 -8.85 -6.77
N GLY A 43 15.69 -8.30 -6.29
CA GLY A 43 17.08 -8.56 -6.68
C GLY A 43 17.52 -10.04 -6.61
N ARG A 44 16.76 -10.88 -5.90
CA ARG A 44 16.99 -12.33 -5.78
C ARG A 44 16.93 -13.12 -7.10
N TYR A 45 16.54 -12.50 -8.22
CA TYR A 45 16.36 -13.17 -9.52
C TYR A 45 17.46 -12.91 -10.56
N GLY A 46 18.59 -12.35 -10.12
CA GLY A 46 19.82 -12.32 -10.92
C GLY A 46 20.26 -10.93 -11.38
N PRO A 47 21.41 -10.85 -12.07
CA PRO A 47 21.97 -9.59 -12.54
C PRO A 47 20.97 -8.89 -13.49
N GLY A 48 20.49 -7.70 -13.10
CA GLY A 48 19.54 -6.90 -13.88
C GLY A 48 18.12 -6.80 -13.30
N SER A 49 17.79 -7.53 -12.23
CA SER A 49 16.47 -7.46 -11.57
C SER A 49 16.11 -6.04 -11.10
N ALA A 50 17.05 -5.31 -10.51
CA ALA A 50 16.83 -3.93 -10.07
C ALA A 50 16.52 -2.98 -11.24
N ALA A 51 17.17 -3.17 -12.39
CA ALA A 51 16.92 -2.35 -13.58
C ALA A 51 15.52 -2.63 -14.18
N ILE A 52 15.11 -3.90 -14.24
CA ILE A 52 13.76 -4.28 -14.68
C ILE A 52 12.72 -3.68 -13.74
N SER A 53 12.96 -3.77 -12.44
CA SER A 53 12.10 -3.22 -11.41
C SER A 53 11.90 -1.70 -11.55
N ILE A 54 12.99 -0.96 -11.72
CA ILE A 54 12.94 0.48 -12.00
C ILE A 54 12.19 0.77 -13.30
N LEU A 55 12.37 -0.05 -14.34
CA LEU A 55 11.63 0.09 -15.59
C LEU A 55 10.11 -0.07 -15.38
N ILE A 56 9.68 -1.07 -14.60
CA ILE A 56 8.25 -1.26 -14.30
C ILE A 56 7.70 -0.08 -13.51
N ILE A 57 8.41 0.39 -12.48
CA ILE A 57 8.01 1.55 -11.67
C ILE A 57 7.87 2.80 -12.57
N ALA A 58 8.89 3.08 -13.37
CA ALA A 58 8.89 4.25 -14.26
C ALA A 58 7.74 4.19 -15.28
N PHE A 59 7.43 3.00 -15.80
CA PHE A 59 6.28 2.80 -16.67
C PHE A 59 4.95 3.00 -15.94
N ALA A 60 4.78 2.37 -14.77
CA ALA A 60 3.56 2.43 -13.98
C ALA A 60 3.22 3.85 -13.52
N ILE A 61 4.22 4.62 -13.07
CA ILE A 61 4.02 6.03 -12.67
C ILE A 61 3.50 6.86 -13.84
N GLN A 62 4.16 6.78 -15.01
CA GLN A 62 3.73 7.52 -16.20
C GLN A 62 2.32 7.13 -16.64
N TRP A 63 2.02 5.84 -16.59
CA TRP A 63 0.71 5.33 -16.96
C TRP A 63 -0.39 5.70 -15.96
N ALA A 64 -0.07 5.73 -14.66
CA ALA A 64 -0.96 6.16 -13.60
C ALA A 64 -1.28 7.67 -13.70
N VAL A 65 -0.26 8.52 -13.90
CA VAL A 65 -0.45 9.96 -14.14
C VAL A 65 -1.41 10.21 -15.30
N LEU A 66 -1.28 9.46 -16.40
CA LEU A 66 -2.19 9.58 -17.54
C LEU A 66 -3.61 9.11 -17.19
N THR A 67 -3.76 7.89 -16.68
CA THR A 67 -5.08 7.29 -16.42
C THR A 67 -5.85 7.99 -15.30
N GLN A 68 -5.22 8.24 -14.14
CA GLN A 68 -5.81 9.03 -13.05
C GLN A 68 -6.02 10.48 -13.49
N GLY A 69 -5.13 11.02 -14.31
CA GLY A 69 -5.23 12.35 -14.89
C GLY A 69 -6.52 12.57 -15.67
N PHE A 70 -6.93 11.61 -16.49
CA PHE A 70 -8.18 11.69 -17.24
C PHE A 70 -9.44 11.67 -16.36
N LEU A 71 -9.42 10.98 -15.23
CA LEU A 71 -10.59 10.80 -14.37
C LEU A 71 -10.70 11.84 -13.25
N ASN A 72 -9.57 12.27 -12.67
CA ASN A 72 -9.54 13.10 -11.46
C ASN A 72 -8.93 14.49 -11.67
N PHE A 73 -8.05 14.67 -12.66
CA PHE A 73 -7.25 15.89 -12.82
C PHE A 73 -7.42 16.55 -14.20
N PHE A 74 -8.51 16.25 -14.91
CA PHE A 74 -8.76 16.79 -16.24
C PHE A 74 -9.49 18.14 -16.15
N LEU A 75 -8.78 19.21 -16.49
CA LEU A 75 -9.26 20.59 -16.40
C LEU A 75 -8.97 21.31 -17.72
N ASN A 76 -10.01 21.93 -18.31
CA ASN A 76 -9.89 22.73 -19.54
C ASN A 76 -9.19 22.02 -20.71
N GLY A 77 -9.48 20.72 -20.89
CA GLY A 77 -8.89 19.93 -21.97
C GLY A 77 -7.46 19.46 -21.72
N LYS A 78 -6.92 19.63 -20.50
CA LYS A 78 -5.56 19.24 -20.13
C LYS A 78 -5.57 18.44 -18.82
N ILE A 79 -4.65 17.49 -18.71
CA ILE A 79 -4.35 16.82 -17.44
C ILE A 79 -3.48 17.77 -16.61
N SER A 80 -3.96 18.17 -15.44
CA SER A 80 -3.20 18.96 -14.48
C SER A 80 -2.26 18.04 -13.71
N VAL A 81 -0.94 18.28 -13.83
CA VAL A 81 0.07 17.52 -13.08
C VAL A 81 0.64 18.39 -11.98
N GLY A 82 0.39 17.99 -10.74
CA GLY A 82 0.91 18.60 -9.52
C GLY A 82 1.40 17.55 -8.53
N ALA A 83 1.77 17.99 -7.33
CA ALA A 83 2.32 17.09 -6.34
C ALA A 83 1.30 16.00 -5.92
N GLN A 84 0.03 16.38 -5.71
CA GLN A 84 -1.04 15.44 -5.35
C GLN A 84 -1.27 14.35 -6.42
N SER A 85 -1.25 14.71 -7.71
CA SER A 85 -1.38 13.73 -8.79
C SER A 85 -0.18 12.79 -8.86
N MET A 86 1.03 13.27 -8.51
CA MET A 86 2.23 12.42 -8.46
C MET A 86 2.16 11.41 -7.31
N VAL A 87 1.74 11.84 -6.12
CA VAL A 87 1.55 10.94 -4.97
C VAL A 87 0.48 9.88 -5.27
N SER A 88 -0.64 10.28 -5.89
CA SER A 88 -1.68 9.35 -6.35
C SER A 88 -1.12 8.31 -7.34
N ALA A 89 -0.24 8.73 -8.25
CA ALA A 89 0.39 7.83 -9.22
C ALA A 89 1.38 6.86 -8.58
N ASP A 90 2.11 7.30 -7.55
CA ASP A 90 3.01 6.45 -6.77
C ASP A 90 2.23 5.38 -5.99
N PHE A 91 1.10 5.73 -5.39
CA PHE A 91 0.23 4.75 -4.71
C PHE A 91 -0.34 3.71 -5.67
N CYS A 92 -0.83 4.13 -6.84
CA CYS A 92 -1.27 3.19 -7.88
C CYS A 92 -0.11 2.29 -8.35
N THR A 93 1.10 2.83 -8.45
CA THR A 93 2.31 2.04 -8.72
C THR A 93 2.62 1.06 -7.58
N ALA A 94 2.36 1.43 -6.34
CA ALA A 94 2.49 0.53 -5.19
C ALA A 94 1.60 -0.71 -5.31
N ALA A 95 0.35 -0.55 -5.78
CA ALA A 95 -0.54 -1.69 -6.04
C ALA A 95 0.10 -2.68 -7.03
N VAL A 96 0.70 -2.16 -8.13
CA VAL A 96 1.43 -2.98 -9.10
C VAL A 96 2.59 -3.73 -8.45
N LEU A 97 3.35 -3.09 -7.57
CA LEU A 97 4.46 -3.72 -6.85
C LEU A 97 3.98 -4.82 -5.90
N ILE A 98 2.85 -4.61 -5.21
CA ILE A 98 2.21 -5.64 -4.39
C ILE A 98 1.80 -6.82 -5.29
N SER A 99 1.16 -6.58 -6.42
CA SER A 99 0.78 -7.62 -7.38
C SER A 99 1.97 -8.39 -7.93
N MET A 100 3.06 -7.69 -8.25
CA MET A 100 4.33 -8.30 -8.67
C MET A 100 4.89 -9.23 -7.60
N GLY A 101 4.71 -8.91 -6.31
CA GLY A 101 5.08 -9.79 -5.19
C GLY A 101 4.37 -11.15 -5.22
N ALA A 102 3.11 -11.22 -5.69
CA ALA A 102 2.39 -12.49 -5.83
C ALA A 102 2.92 -13.36 -6.99
N VAL A 103 3.39 -12.73 -8.07
CA VAL A 103 3.81 -13.40 -9.32
C VAL A 103 5.32 -13.41 -9.52
N LEU A 104 6.08 -13.09 -8.48
CA LEU A 104 7.52 -12.91 -8.55
C LEU A 104 8.22 -14.16 -9.06
N GLY A 105 9.15 -13.98 -10.01
CA GLY A 105 9.88 -15.06 -10.66
C GLY A 105 9.04 -15.91 -11.63
N ARG A 106 7.77 -15.59 -11.86
CA ARG A 106 6.87 -16.34 -12.76
C ARG A 106 6.60 -15.61 -14.08
N LEU A 107 6.77 -14.30 -14.10
CA LEU A 107 6.65 -13.45 -15.28
C LEU A 107 8.01 -12.99 -15.79
N ASN A 108 8.13 -12.88 -17.12
CA ASN A 108 9.24 -12.15 -17.74
C ASN A 108 8.97 -10.63 -17.76
N PRO A 109 9.95 -9.77 -18.03
CA PRO A 109 9.78 -8.31 -17.97
C PRO A 109 8.64 -7.77 -18.83
N VAL A 110 8.41 -8.33 -20.03
CA VAL A 110 7.33 -7.90 -20.94
C VAL A 110 5.97 -8.27 -20.37
N GLN A 111 5.84 -9.47 -19.79
CA GLN A 111 4.61 -9.89 -19.12
C GLN A 111 4.33 -9.03 -17.88
N THR A 112 5.37 -8.62 -17.16
CA THR A 112 5.22 -7.70 -16.02
C THR A 112 4.80 -6.30 -16.46
N LEU A 113 5.30 -5.79 -17.59
CA LEU A 113 4.80 -4.54 -18.18
C LEU A 113 3.32 -4.63 -18.58
N LEU A 114 2.91 -5.77 -19.15
CA LEU A 114 1.50 -6.01 -19.47
C LEU A 114 0.62 -6.07 -18.21
N LEU A 115 1.10 -6.71 -17.15
CA LEU A 115 0.44 -6.71 -15.85
C LEU A 115 0.25 -5.27 -15.35
N ALA A 116 1.31 -4.46 -15.33
CA ALA A 116 1.25 -3.06 -14.91
C ALA A 116 0.29 -2.22 -15.77
N LEU A 117 0.30 -2.43 -17.09
CA LEU A 117 -0.59 -1.71 -18.02
C LEU A 117 -2.06 -1.94 -17.67
N LEU A 118 -2.44 -3.20 -17.44
CA LEU A 118 -3.82 -3.58 -17.14
C LEU A 118 -4.22 -3.21 -15.71
N GLU A 119 -3.34 -3.44 -14.75
CA GLU A 119 -3.61 -3.21 -13.34
C GLU A 119 -3.81 -1.73 -13.03
N VAL A 120 -2.97 -0.84 -13.56
CA VAL A 120 -3.11 0.61 -13.34
C VAL A 120 -4.46 1.13 -13.81
N ILE A 121 -4.99 0.64 -14.94
CA ILE A 121 -6.32 1.03 -15.41
C ILE A 121 -7.38 0.64 -14.38
N LEU A 122 -7.33 -0.61 -13.91
CA LEU A 122 -8.29 -1.14 -12.94
C LEU A 122 -8.16 -0.47 -11.58
N CYS A 123 -6.94 -0.20 -11.12
CA CYS A 123 -6.64 0.52 -9.89
C CYS A 123 -7.25 1.93 -9.94
N THR A 124 -7.04 2.65 -11.05
CA THR A 124 -7.59 3.99 -11.26
C THR A 124 -9.12 3.99 -11.24
N PHE A 125 -9.77 3.04 -11.94
CA PHE A 125 -11.23 2.95 -11.91
C PHE A 125 -11.76 2.58 -10.52
N ASN A 126 -11.09 1.66 -9.83
CA ASN A 126 -11.42 1.27 -8.46
C ASN A 126 -11.35 2.48 -7.52
N GLU A 127 -10.25 3.21 -7.52
CA GLU A 127 -10.08 4.45 -6.75
C GLU A 127 -11.17 5.47 -7.08
N TYR A 128 -11.43 5.72 -8.37
CA TYR A 128 -12.45 6.70 -8.79
C TYR A 128 -13.84 6.32 -8.27
N ILE A 129 -14.23 5.05 -8.39
CA ILE A 129 -15.53 4.59 -7.90
C ILE A 129 -15.62 4.73 -6.38
N LEU A 130 -14.62 4.24 -5.64
CA LEU A 130 -14.68 4.24 -4.18
C LEU A 130 -14.59 5.64 -3.59
N LEU A 131 -13.58 6.43 -4.01
CA LEU A 131 -13.28 7.71 -3.40
C LEU A 131 -14.19 8.82 -3.95
N SER A 132 -14.37 8.89 -5.27
CA SER A 132 -15.08 10.01 -5.91
C SER A 132 -16.59 9.79 -6.03
N LEU A 133 -17.05 8.54 -6.26
CA LEU A 133 -18.48 8.26 -6.44
C LEU A 133 -19.16 7.78 -5.15
N MET A 134 -18.50 6.93 -4.37
CA MET A 134 -19.06 6.35 -3.14
C MET A 134 -18.70 7.14 -1.87
N GLY A 135 -17.76 8.07 -1.94
CA GLY A 135 -17.33 8.88 -0.80
C GLY A 135 -16.61 8.10 0.30
N VAL A 136 -15.99 6.96 -0.05
CA VAL A 136 -15.18 6.18 0.89
C VAL A 136 -13.94 6.98 1.28
N ARG A 137 -13.68 7.12 2.59
CA ARG A 137 -12.43 7.69 3.11
C ARG A 137 -11.43 6.57 3.36
N ASP A 138 -10.42 6.44 2.50
CA ASP A 138 -9.34 5.45 2.59
C ASP A 138 -7.97 6.14 2.47
N SER A 139 -7.72 7.14 3.32
CA SER A 139 -6.59 8.08 3.19
C SER A 139 -5.22 7.40 3.07
N GLY A 140 -4.95 6.34 3.84
CA GLY A 140 -3.70 5.57 3.74
C GLY A 140 -3.83 4.26 2.95
N HIS A 141 -4.91 4.09 2.18
CA HIS A 141 -5.04 3.11 1.10
C HIS A 141 -5.09 1.61 1.49
N SER A 142 -5.72 1.27 2.62
CA SER A 142 -5.93 -0.14 3.03
C SER A 142 -6.75 -0.91 1.99
N LEU A 143 -7.79 -0.27 1.44
CA LEU A 143 -8.72 -0.89 0.51
C LEU A 143 -8.26 -0.73 -0.95
N THR A 144 -7.99 0.51 -1.34
CA THR A 144 -7.74 0.94 -2.72
C THR A 144 -6.41 0.44 -3.27
N ILE A 145 -5.39 0.25 -2.42
CA ILE A 145 -4.05 -0.20 -2.83
C ILE A 145 -3.69 -1.55 -2.24
N HIS A 146 -3.67 -1.69 -0.91
CA HIS A 146 -3.17 -2.92 -0.27
C HIS A 146 -4.05 -4.13 -0.56
N THR A 147 -5.37 -4.00 -0.30
CA THR A 147 -6.34 -5.06 -0.58
C THR A 147 -6.42 -5.31 -2.09
N PHE A 148 -6.61 -4.26 -2.89
CA PHE A 148 -6.70 -4.36 -4.34
C PHE A 148 -5.49 -5.07 -4.97
N GLY A 149 -4.28 -4.57 -4.76
CA GLY A 149 -3.06 -5.12 -5.34
C GLY A 149 -2.79 -6.55 -4.88
N ALA A 150 -3.01 -6.85 -3.59
CA ALA A 150 -2.83 -8.22 -3.11
C ALA A 150 -3.74 -9.21 -3.87
N TYR A 151 -5.04 -8.94 -3.94
CA TYR A 151 -5.97 -9.88 -4.56
C TYR A 151 -5.90 -9.88 -6.09
N PHE A 152 -5.52 -8.76 -6.72
CA PHE A 152 -5.22 -8.74 -8.16
C PHE A 152 -4.04 -9.66 -8.48
N GLY A 153 -2.90 -9.47 -7.81
CA GLY A 153 -1.71 -10.31 -7.98
C GLY A 153 -1.96 -11.79 -7.68
N LEU A 154 -2.69 -12.10 -6.61
CA LEU A 154 -3.05 -13.49 -6.28
C LEU A 154 -3.93 -14.12 -7.36
N MET A 155 -4.87 -13.37 -7.95
CA MET A 155 -5.69 -13.86 -9.05
C MET A 155 -4.86 -14.13 -10.30
N VAL A 156 -3.93 -13.23 -10.64
CA VAL A 156 -2.98 -13.48 -11.74
C VAL A 156 -2.13 -14.72 -11.43
N SER A 157 -1.61 -14.85 -10.22
CA SER A 157 -0.84 -16.02 -9.79
C SER A 157 -1.65 -17.32 -9.91
N ARG A 158 -2.95 -17.27 -9.59
CA ARG A 158 -3.85 -18.41 -9.75
C ARG A 158 -4.03 -18.82 -11.21
N ILE A 159 -4.16 -17.86 -12.12
CA ILE A 159 -4.29 -18.09 -13.57
C ILE A 159 -3.01 -18.72 -14.12
N LEU A 160 -1.85 -18.29 -13.62
CA LEU A 160 -0.54 -18.79 -14.04
C LEU A 160 -0.16 -20.16 -13.48
N TYR A 161 -0.98 -20.76 -12.60
CA TYR A 161 -0.66 -22.03 -11.91
C TYR A 161 -0.26 -23.16 -12.87
N GLN A 162 0.93 -23.73 -12.67
CA GLN A 162 1.50 -24.83 -13.44
C GLN A 162 2.00 -25.93 -12.50
N PRO A 163 1.29 -27.08 -12.38
CA PRO A 163 1.52 -28.09 -11.33
C PRO A 163 2.97 -28.57 -11.17
N HIS A 164 3.67 -28.84 -12.27
CA HIS A 164 5.03 -29.38 -12.23
C HIS A 164 6.10 -28.29 -12.01
N LYS A 165 5.94 -27.12 -12.62
CA LYS A 165 6.91 -26.03 -12.48
C LYS A 165 6.83 -25.36 -11.10
N ASP A 166 5.62 -25.22 -10.55
CA ASP A 166 5.42 -24.61 -9.24
C ASP A 166 5.83 -25.53 -8.09
N LYS A 167 5.81 -26.85 -8.27
CA LYS A 167 6.38 -27.80 -7.29
C LYS A 167 7.90 -27.69 -7.25
N ARG A 168 8.55 -27.78 -8.41
CA ARG A 168 10.01 -27.70 -8.52
C ARG A 168 10.55 -26.36 -8.01
N LYS A 169 9.92 -25.24 -8.37
CA LYS A 169 10.30 -23.92 -7.82
C LYS A 169 10.17 -23.86 -6.31
N ARG A 170 9.10 -24.43 -5.74
CA ARG A 170 8.93 -24.45 -4.27
C ARG A 170 10.04 -25.25 -3.59
N GLU A 171 10.42 -26.39 -4.14
CA GLU A 171 11.54 -27.21 -3.65
C GLU A 171 12.86 -26.43 -3.75
N GLU A 172 13.14 -25.79 -4.90
CA GLU A 172 14.30 -24.91 -5.09
C GLU A 172 14.36 -23.77 -4.06
N TRP A 173 13.22 -23.16 -3.70
CA TRP A 173 13.17 -22.09 -2.70
C TRP A 173 13.38 -22.56 -1.27
N GLN A 174 12.93 -23.78 -0.96
CA GLN A 174 13.16 -24.40 0.34
C GLN A 174 14.64 -24.79 0.50
N ASP A 175 15.29 -25.24 -0.57
CA ASP A 175 16.70 -25.65 -0.58
C ASP A 175 17.68 -24.48 -0.57
N MET A 176 17.32 -23.32 -1.16
CA MET A 176 18.18 -22.13 -1.21
C MET A 176 18.41 -21.47 0.16
N GLY A 177 17.56 -21.74 1.16
CA GLY A 177 17.63 -21.12 2.48
C GLY A 177 17.37 -19.61 2.47
N ALA A 178 16.97 -19.04 3.60
CA ALA A 178 16.75 -17.60 3.75
C ALA A 178 18.09 -16.87 3.92
N GLN A 179 18.81 -16.62 2.83
CA GLN A 179 19.97 -15.74 2.90
C GLN A 179 19.52 -14.27 3.10
N PRO A 180 20.11 -13.55 4.07
CA PRO A 180 19.76 -12.17 4.33
C PRO A 180 20.12 -11.27 3.14
N ASP A 181 19.17 -10.45 2.69
CA ASP A 181 19.35 -9.49 1.58
C ASP A 181 19.43 -8.07 2.14
N VAL A 182 20.63 -7.48 2.05
CA VAL A 182 20.92 -6.15 2.58
C VAL A 182 20.02 -5.08 1.96
N PHE A 183 19.70 -5.18 0.66
CA PHE A 183 18.86 -4.18 0.00
C PHE A 183 17.41 -4.22 0.48
N ALA A 184 16.91 -5.43 0.76
CA ALA A 184 15.57 -5.63 1.29
C ALA A 184 15.41 -5.06 2.71
N VAL A 185 16.43 -5.26 3.55
CA VAL A 185 16.43 -4.69 4.90
C VAL A 185 16.53 -3.17 4.86
N VAL A 186 17.40 -2.63 4.01
CA VAL A 186 17.51 -1.17 3.86
C VAL A 186 16.16 -0.60 3.38
N GLY A 187 15.53 -1.20 2.37
CA GLY A 187 14.20 -0.77 1.90
C GLY A 187 13.13 -0.87 2.99
N THR A 188 13.15 -1.93 3.80
CA THR A 188 12.23 -2.10 4.93
C THR A 188 12.42 -1.04 6.00
N ILE A 189 13.66 -0.70 6.35
CA ILE A 189 13.96 0.35 7.33
C ILE A 189 13.50 1.71 6.82
N TYR A 190 13.73 2.02 5.53
CA TYR A 190 13.24 3.25 4.92
C TYR A 190 11.72 3.33 4.97
N LEU A 191 11.01 2.27 4.57
CA LEU A 191 9.56 2.20 4.70
C LEU A 191 9.13 2.42 6.15
N TRP A 192 9.70 1.69 7.11
CA TRP A 192 9.33 1.80 8.52
C TRP A 192 9.49 3.22 9.07
N ILE A 193 10.58 3.91 8.71
CA ILE A 193 10.87 5.28 9.18
C ILE A 193 9.94 6.30 8.52
N PHE A 194 9.70 6.19 7.21
CA PHE A 194 9.01 7.24 6.45
C PHE A 194 7.51 7.02 6.27
N TRP A 195 7.00 5.79 6.49
CA TRP A 195 5.58 5.50 6.29
C TRP A 195 4.62 6.37 7.10
N PRO A 196 4.88 6.72 8.38
CA PRO A 196 4.02 7.65 9.12
C PRO A 196 3.82 8.99 8.40
N SER A 197 4.88 9.52 7.76
CA SER A 197 4.81 10.76 6.96
C SER A 197 4.05 10.56 5.65
N VAL A 198 4.20 9.40 5.01
CA VAL A 198 3.44 9.06 3.80
C VAL A 198 1.95 8.96 4.09
N THR A 199 1.57 8.33 5.20
CA THR A 199 0.16 8.22 5.62
C THR A 199 -0.45 9.55 6.01
N SER A 200 0.33 10.47 6.59
CA SER A 200 -0.21 11.77 7.01
C SER A 200 -0.41 12.72 5.82
N ALA A 201 0.46 12.63 4.80
CA ALA A 201 0.37 13.45 3.59
C ALA A 201 -0.91 13.21 2.76
N SER A 202 -1.53 12.05 2.91
CA SER A 202 -2.79 11.69 2.25
C SER A 202 -4.02 11.90 3.14
N THR A 203 -3.85 12.40 4.37
CA THR A 203 -4.93 12.65 5.34
C THR A 203 -5.36 14.12 5.36
N ALA A 204 -6.57 14.38 5.85
CA ALA A 204 -7.07 15.75 6.01
C ALA A 204 -6.21 16.54 7.01
N HIS A 205 -5.94 17.81 6.71
CA HIS A 205 -5.02 18.65 7.48
C HIS A 205 -5.51 18.89 8.92
N GLY A 206 -4.57 19.05 9.87
CA GLY A 206 -4.86 19.38 11.26
C GLY A 206 -4.66 18.19 12.21
N ASP A 207 -5.53 18.03 13.21
CA ASP A 207 -5.36 16.99 14.24
C ASP A 207 -5.41 15.55 13.69
N ALA A 208 -6.13 15.31 12.59
CA ALA A 208 -6.20 14.00 11.94
C ALA A 208 -4.83 13.56 11.40
N GLU A 209 -4.03 14.53 10.91
CA GLU A 209 -2.66 14.31 10.44
C GLU A 209 -1.76 13.82 11.59
N ASN A 210 -1.86 14.44 12.77
CA ASN A 210 -1.10 14.03 13.96
C ASN A 210 -1.46 12.62 14.42
N TRP A 211 -2.76 12.28 14.43
CA TRP A 211 -3.21 10.94 14.78
C TRP A 211 -2.75 9.89 13.77
N ALA A 212 -2.81 10.20 12.47
CA ALA A 212 -2.31 9.30 11.43
C ALA A 212 -0.83 8.94 11.63
N VAL A 213 0.01 9.92 11.94
CA VAL A 213 1.44 9.69 12.24
C VAL A 213 1.60 8.81 13.49
N LEU A 214 0.98 9.18 14.61
CA LEU A 214 1.15 8.50 15.89
C LEU A 214 0.63 7.06 15.86
N ASN A 215 -0.56 6.85 15.29
CA ASN A 215 -1.19 5.53 15.21
C ASN A 215 -0.40 4.60 14.30
N THR A 216 0.10 5.13 13.18
CA THR A 216 0.98 4.37 12.29
C THR A 216 2.24 3.96 13.03
N TYR A 217 2.92 4.90 13.70
CA TYR A 217 4.14 4.60 14.45
C TYR A 217 3.93 3.54 15.55
N PHE A 218 2.89 3.66 16.36
CA PHE A 218 2.59 2.69 17.42
C PHE A 218 2.22 1.31 16.87
N THR A 219 1.44 1.27 15.80
CA THR A 219 1.06 0.01 15.14
C THR A 219 2.28 -0.72 14.60
N LEU A 220 3.16 -0.02 13.86
CA LEU A 220 4.38 -0.60 13.29
C LEU A 220 5.32 -1.10 14.38
N SER A 221 5.53 -0.29 15.42
CA SER A 221 6.38 -0.65 16.56
C SER A 221 5.88 -1.93 17.25
N HIS A 222 4.57 -2.01 17.50
CA HIS A 222 3.98 -3.15 18.20
C HIS A 222 3.97 -4.42 17.35
N ALA A 223 3.73 -4.31 16.04
CA ALA A 223 3.81 -5.44 15.11
C ALA A 223 5.22 -6.07 15.08
N VAL A 224 6.26 -5.23 15.11
CA VAL A 224 7.67 -5.65 15.16
C VAL A 224 7.99 -6.34 16.49
N VAL A 225 7.57 -5.78 17.63
CA VAL A 225 7.78 -6.39 18.96
C VAL A 225 7.12 -7.77 19.04
N LEU A 226 5.91 -7.92 18.52
CA LEU A 226 5.22 -9.22 18.49
C LEU A 226 6.01 -10.26 17.69
N HIS A 227 6.53 -9.90 16.52
CA HIS A 227 7.35 -10.81 15.72
C HIS A 227 8.67 -11.19 16.40
N GLY A 228 9.36 -10.22 17.01
CA GLY A 228 10.61 -10.46 17.73
C GLY A 228 10.43 -11.39 18.94
N THR A 229 9.29 -11.32 19.63
CA THR A 229 8.99 -12.15 20.80
C THR A 229 8.38 -13.50 20.46
N SER A 230 7.74 -13.64 19.29
CA SER A 230 7.07 -14.88 18.87
C SER A 230 7.95 -15.84 18.05
N SER A 231 9.19 -15.44 17.71
CA SER A 231 10.12 -16.29 16.96
C SER A 231 10.92 -17.22 17.89
N PRO A 232 10.76 -18.55 17.80
CA PRO A 232 11.51 -19.50 18.62
C PRO A 232 13.00 -19.60 18.25
N ASP A 233 13.38 -19.20 17.03
CA ASP A 233 14.76 -19.20 16.54
C ASP A 233 15.30 -17.75 16.47
N HIS A 234 16.20 -17.41 17.38
CA HIS A 234 16.65 -16.02 17.60
C HIS A 234 17.57 -15.43 16.52
N VAL A 235 18.10 -16.18 15.54
CA VAL A 235 19.29 -15.72 14.79
C VAL A 235 19.18 -15.65 13.26
N LEU A 236 18.38 -16.49 12.58
CA LEU A 236 18.44 -16.55 11.10
C LEU A 236 17.18 -16.04 10.35
N LEU A 237 16.10 -15.70 11.08
CA LEU A 237 14.80 -15.34 10.47
C LEU A 237 14.39 -13.87 10.64
N HIS A 238 15.23 -13.03 11.24
CA HIS A 238 14.86 -11.67 11.67
C HIS A 238 14.50 -10.71 10.52
N GLN A 239 15.13 -10.83 9.35
CA GLN A 239 14.94 -9.85 8.28
C GLN A 239 13.56 -9.94 7.60
N VAL A 240 13.11 -11.17 7.30
CA VAL A 240 11.81 -11.41 6.65
C VAL A 240 10.68 -11.09 7.62
N LEU A 241 10.81 -11.49 8.90
CA LEU A 241 9.78 -11.26 9.91
C LEU A 241 9.55 -9.78 10.24
N ILE A 242 10.61 -8.96 10.35
CA ILE A 242 10.46 -7.52 10.61
C ILE A 242 9.82 -6.83 9.40
N GLN A 243 10.20 -7.22 8.18
CA GLN A 243 9.62 -6.70 6.95
C GLN A 243 8.14 -7.03 6.83
N ASP A 244 7.77 -8.29 7.07
CA ASP A 244 6.40 -8.77 7.01
C ASP A 244 5.50 -8.09 8.04
N ALA A 245 5.99 -7.96 9.28
CA ALA A 245 5.29 -7.26 10.37
C ALA A 245 5.04 -5.78 10.03
N THR A 246 6.07 -5.13 9.48
CA THR A 246 6.01 -3.72 9.07
C THR A 246 4.98 -3.55 7.98
N LEU A 247 5.05 -4.35 6.91
CA LEU A 247 4.10 -4.31 5.80
C LEU A 247 2.66 -4.53 6.25
N ALA A 248 2.42 -5.50 7.14
CA ALA A 248 1.11 -5.74 7.71
C ALA A 248 0.59 -4.54 8.51
N GLY A 249 1.42 -3.95 9.38
CA GLY A 249 1.02 -2.75 10.14
C GLY A 249 0.68 -1.56 9.23
N MET A 250 1.47 -1.35 8.18
CA MET A 250 1.24 -0.30 7.17
C MET A 250 -0.12 -0.49 6.48
N ALA A 251 -0.41 -1.72 6.05
CA ALA A 251 -1.66 -2.06 5.38
C ALA A 251 -2.91 -1.87 6.24
N VAL A 252 -2.85 -2.13 7.56
CA VAL A 252 -4.01 -1.94 8.45
C VAL A 252 -4.25 -0.45 8.75
N MET A 253 -3.19 0.33 8.90
CA MET A 253 -3.29 1.76 9.24
C MET A 253 -3.75 2.64 8.08
N GLY A 254 -3.90 2.08 6.89
CA GLY A 254 -4.33 2.85 5.73
C GLY A 254 -5.66 3.59 5.95
N MET A 255 -6.76 2.86 6.08
CA MET A 255 -8.07 3.46 6.34
C MET A 255 -8.25 3.90 7.79
N ALA A 256 -7.78 3.08 8.74
CA ALA A 256 -8.05 3.29 10.16
C ALA A 256 -7.13 4.32 10.84
N GLY A 257 -6.00 4.67 10.21
CA GLY A 257 -4.91 5.42 10.85
C GLY A 257 -5.31 6.81 11.32
N GLU A 258 -6.02 7.58 10.49
CA GLU A 258 -6.51 8.93 10.88
C GLU A 258 -7.71 8.86 11.84
N MET A 259 -8.42 7.73 11.88
CA MET A 259 -9.66 7.57 12.65
C MET A 259 -9.42 7.09 14.09
N LEU A 260 -8.27 6.48 14.40
CA LEU A 260 -8.01 5.98 15.74
C LEU A 260 -7.65 7.12 16.72
N VAL A 261 -8.62 7.64 17.47
CA VAL A 261 -8.38 8.72 18.45
C VAL A 261 -7.80 8.26 19.79
N THR A 262 -7.25 7.03 19.87
CA THR A 262 -6.61 6.52 21.10
C THR A 262 -5.36 5.68 20.80
N PRO A 263 -4.25 5.86 21.55
CA PRO A 263 -3.04 5.06 21.38
C PRO A 263 -3.24 3.55 21.61
N PHE A 264 -4.17 3.18 22.50
CA PHE A 264 -4.50 1.78 22.76
C PHE A 264 -5.10 1.07 21.54
N GLY A 265 -5.93 1.77 20.76
CA GLY A 265 -6.48 1.26 19.51
C GLY A 265 -5.37 0.91 18.51
N ALA A 266 -4.38 1.79 18.35
CA ALA A 266 -3.22 1.54 17.50
C ALA A 266 -2.38 0.34 17.96
N LEU A 267 -2.12 0.21 19.26
CA LEU A 267 -1.34 -0.93 19.81
C LEU A 267 -2.06 -2.28 19.62
N ILE A 268 -3.36 -2.34 19.90
CA ILE A 268 -4.18 -3.56 19.66
C ILE A 268 -4.15 -3.91 18.17
N THR A 269 -4.28 -2.90 17.32
CA THR A 269 -4.26 -3.10 15.88
C THR A 269 -2.89 -3.60 15.39
N GLY A 270 -1.79 -3.08 15.95
CA GLY A 270 -0.44 -3.57 15.68
C GLY A 270 -0.21 -5.02 16.13
N PHE A 271 -0.78 -5.41 17.28
CA PHE A 271 -0.81 -6.81 17.70
C PHE A 271 -1.54 -7.69 16.69
N LEU A 272 -2.74 -7.29 16.26
CA LEU A 272 -3.54 -8.06 15.31
C LEU A 272 -2.87 -8.15 13.93
N ALA A 273 -2.29 -7.05 13.43
CA ALA A 273 -1.54 -7.01 12.18
C ALA A 273 -0.37 -7.99 12.22
N GLY A 274 0.42 -7.97 13.30
CA GLY A 274 1.53 -8.87 13.46
C GLY A 274 1.10 -10.33 13.58
N LEU A 275 0.01 -10.61 14.29
CA LEU A 275 -0.53 -11.96 14.45
C LEU A 275 -1.06 -12.52 13.12
N ILE A 276 -1.78 -11.70 12.33
CA ILE A 276 -2.28 -12.08 11.00
C ILE A 276 -1.13 -12.47 10.08
N SER A 277 -0.06 -11.66 10.03
CA SER A 277 1.10 -11.97 9.18
C SER A 277 1.75 -13.28 9.60
N LEU A 278 2.07 -13.45 10.89
CA LEU A 278 2.69 -14.66 11.44
C LEU A 278 1.87 -15.94 11.18
N LEU A 279 0.57 -15.90 11.48
CA LEU A 279 -0.34 -17.02 11.24
C LEU A 279 -0.57 -17.24 9.75
N GLY A 280 -0.56 -16.18 8.94
CA GLY A 280 -0.73 -16.23 7.51
C GLY A 280 0.38 -17.03 6.83
N PHE A 281 1.64 -16.73 7.14
CA PHE A 281 2.76 -17.51 6.60
C PHE A 281 2.75 -18.96 7.07
N ARG A 282 2.39 -19.20 8.34
CA ARG A 282 2.38 -20.54 8.91
C ARG A 282 1.24 -21.43 8.41
N PHE A 283 0.05 -20.86 8.21
CA PHE A 283 -1.17 -21.64 7.93
C PHE A 283 -1.84 -21.29 6.61
N PHE A 284 -1.95 -20.00 6.25
CA PHE A 284 -2.68 -19.60 5.05
C PHE A 284 -1.88 -19.81 3.77
N THR A 285 -0.59 -19.43 3.73
CA THR A 285 0.27 -19.67 2.55
C THR A 285 0.27 -21.15 2.11
N PRO A 286 0.44 -22.14 3.01
CA PRO A 286 0.31 -23.56 2.64
C PRO A 286 -1.07 -23.93 2.10
N VAL A 287 -2.15 -23.35 2.63
CA VAL A 287 -3.53 -23.62 2.19
C VAL A 287 -3.79 -23.01 0.81
N LEU A 288 -3.37 -21.76 0.56
CA LEU A 288 -3.44 -21.10 -0.74
C LEU A 288 -2.76 -21.96 -1.81
N TYR A 289 -1.57 -22.46 -1.53
CA TYR A 289 -0.83 -23.31 -2.46
C TYR A 289 -1.49 -24.68 -2.68
N SER A 290 -1.76 -25.42 -1.60
CA SER A 290 -2.19 -26.82 -1.70
C SER A 290 -3.64 -26.99 -2.15
N ARG A 291 -4.54 -26.11 -1.68
CA ARG A 291 -6.00 -26.20 -1.90
C ARG A 291 -6.46 -25.27 -3.01
N LEU A 292 -6.04 -24.01 -2.98
CA LEU A 292 -6.51 -23.00 -3.93
C LEU A 292 -5.67 -22.93 -5.21
N LYS A 293 -4.50 -23.57 -5.22
CA LYS A 293 -3.54 -23.55 -6.34
C LYS A 293 -3.03 -22.14 -6.64
N ILE A 294 -2.80 -21.37 -5.58
CA ILE A 294 -2.27 -20.01 -5.63
C ILE A 294 -0.85 -20.04 -5.07
N HIS A 295 0.12 -19.64 -5.88
CA HIS A 295 1.50 -19.49 -5.41
C HIS A 295 1.73 -18.03 -5.03
N ASP A 296 1.75 -17.74 -3.73
CA ASP A 296 2.05 -16.41 -3.23
C ASP A 296 3.54 -16.32 -2.89
N ALA A 297 4.32 -15.75 -3.82
CA ALA A 297 5.77 -15.72 -3.75
C ALA A 297 6.30 -14.87 -2.58
N CYS A 298 5.72 -13.68 -2.36
CA CYS A 298 6.13 -12.77 -1.29
C CYS A 298 5.18 -12.76 -0.08
N GLY A 299 4.17 -13.64 -0.05
CA GLY A 299 3.19 -13.63 1.04
C GLY A 299 2.31 -12.38 1.05
N VAL A 300 2.00 -11.82 -0.12
CA VAL A 300 1.23 -10.57 -0.23
C VAL A 300 -0.18 -10.71 0.34
N HIS A 301 -0.73 -11.93 0.37
CA HIS A 301 -1.97 -12.21 1.08
C HIS A 301 -1.86 -11.90 2.58
N ASN A 302 -0.73 -12.24 3.20
CA ASN A 302 -0.54 -12.16 4.65
C ASN A 302 -0.13 -10.75 5.09
N ASN A 303 0.56 -10.01 4.23
CA ASN A 303 1.13 -8.70 4.54
C ASN A 303 0.32 -7.52 4.00
N HIS A 304 -0.41 -7.70 2.90
CA HIS A 304 -1.20 -6.64 2.27
C HIS A 304 -2.68 -7.00 2.23
N GLY A 305 -3.04 -8.22 1.80
CA GLY A 305 -4.43 -8.63 1.60
C GLY A 305 -5.26 -8.70 2.88
N LEU A 306 -4.94 -9.61 3.80
CA LEU A 306 -5.66 -9.77 5.07
C LEU A 306 -5.53 -8.53 5.97
N PRO A 307 -4.33 -7.92 6.12
CA PRO A 307 -4.19 -6.71 6.92
C PRO A 307 -4.94 -5.51 6.29
N GLY A 308 -4.95 -5.38 4.95
CA GLY A 308 -5.74 -4.37 4.25
C GLY A 308 -7.24 -4.53 4.52
N ILE A 309 -7.77 -5.76 4.45
CA ILE A 309 -9.17 -6.05 4.81
C ILE A 309 -9.45 -5.66 6.27
N LEU A 310 -8.57 -6.00 7.21
CA LEU A 310 -8.73 -5.63 8.61
C LEU A 310 -8.78 -4.10 8.76
N GLY A 311 -7.88 -3.38 8.09
CA GLY A 311 -7.86 -1.91 8.08
C GLY A 311 -9.15 -1.31 7.55
N SER A 312 -9.68 -1.85 6.45
CA SER A 312 -10.94 -1.39 5.86
C SER A 312 -12.15 -1.67 6.75
N LEU A 313 -12.21 -2.85 7.37
CA LEU A 313 -13.29 -3.19 8.31
C LEU A 313 -13.23 -2.32 9.57
N LEU A 314 -12.02 -2.05 10.07
CA LEU A 314 -11.82 -1.18 11.22
C LEU A 314 -12.20 0.27 10.90
N GLY A 315 -11.77 0.81 9.76
CA GLY A 315 -12.16 2.16 9.30
C GLY A 315 -13.67 2.30 9.11
N THR A 316 -14.32 1.27 8.55
CA THR A 316 -15.79 1.21 8.44
C THR A 316 -16.44 1.23 9.82
N LEU A 317 -15.95 0.42 10.77
CA LEU A 317 -16.46 0.39 12.14
C LEU A 317 -16.30 1.74 12.84
N LEU A 318 -15.13 2.37 12.71
CA LEU A 318 -14.85 3.67 13.32
C LEU A 318 -15.72 4.77 12.72
N THR A 319 -15.97 4.74 11.41
CA THR A 319 -16.89 5.64 10.73
C THR A 319 -18.33 5.46 11.24
N LEU A 320 -18.79 4.22 11.44
CA LEU A 320 -20.12 3.93 11.99
C LEU A 320 -20.29 4.35 13.45
N LEU A 321 -19.20 4.36 14.21
CA LEU A 321 -19.19 4.74 15.63
C LEU A 321 -18.86 6.23 15.84
N ALA A 322 -18.60 6.99 14.77
CA ALA A 322 -18.21 8.38 14.87
C ALA A 322 -19.32 9.24 15.48
N THR A 323 -19.00 9.97 16.55
CA THR A 323 -19.88 10.98 17.14
C THR A 323 -19.19 12.34 17.17
N ALA A 324 -20.00 13.41 17.20
CA ALA A 324 -19.50 14.79 17.31
C ALA A 324 -18.61 15.00 18.55
N ASP A 325 -18.87 14.29 19.65
CA ASP A 325 -18.05 14.38 20.87
C ASP A 325 -16.64 13.78 20.67
N THR A 326 -16.51 12.75 19.82
CA THR A 326 -15.24 12.07 19.55
C THR A 326 -14.44 12.67 18.40
N TYR A 327 -15.11 13.17 17.36
CA TYR A 327 -14.44 13.65 16.14
C TYR A 327 -14.71 15.12 15.82
N GLY A 328 -15.61 15.81 16.53
CA GLY A 328 -16.03 17.17 16.19
C GLY A 328 -16.79 17.21 14.86
N ASP A 329 -16.62 18.30 14.10
CA ASP A 329 -17.23 18.49 12.76
C ASP A 329 -16.44 17.79 11.61
N ARG A 330 -15.62 16.78 11.92
CA ARG A 330 -14.64 16.16 11.00
C ARG A 330 -15.19 14.94 10.26
#